data_AF-A0A0N0YLY0-F1
#
_entry.id   AF-A0A0N0YLY0-F1
#
_cell.length_a   1.000
_cell.length_b   1.000
_cell.length_c   1.000
_cell.angle_alpha   90.00
_cell.angle_beta   90.00
_cell.angle_gamma   90.00
#
_symmetry.space_group_name_H-M   'P 1'
#
loop_
_entity.id
_entity.type
_entity.pdbx_description
1 polymer ?
#
loop_
_entity_poly.entity_id
_entity_poly.type
_entity_poly.pdbx_seq_one_letter_code
_entity_poly.pdbx_strand_id
1 'polypeptide(L)'
;MCDAFNIPIVTLLDVPGFLPGVDQEHGGIIRHGAKLLYAYCNATVPRISLILRKAYGGAYIVMDSQSIGADLTYAWPTNEIAVMGAEGAANVIFRRQI
;
A
#
# COMPACT_ATOMS: atom_id res chain seq x y z
N MET A 1 -9.39 -15.43 -3.47
CA MET A 1 -10.76 -15.98 -3.38
C MET A 1 -11.68 -15.23 -4.34
N CYS A 2 -11.88 -13.91 -4.19
CA CYS A 2 -12.75 -13.13 -5.08
C CYS A 2 -12.42 -13.33 -6.58
N ASP A 3 -11.14 -13.23 -6.92
CA ASP A 3 -10.65 -13.43 -8.29
C ASP A 3 -11.07 -14.79 -8.90
N ALA A 4 -10.90 -15.89 -8.16
CA ALA A 4 -11.26 -17.23 -8.61
C ALA A 4 -12.76 -17.44 -8.88
N PHE A 5 -13.62 -16.56 -8.34
CA PHE A 5 -15.07 -16.60 -8.52
C PHE A 5 -15.60 -15.42 -9.34
N ASN A 6 -14.71 -14.70 -10.04
CA ASN A 6 -15.05 -13.55 -10.87
C ASN A 6 -15.75 -12.41 -10.10
N ILE A 7 -15.43 -12.26 -8.81
CA ILE A 7 -15.99 -11.21 -7.98
C ILE A 7 -15.06 -9.99 -8.04
N PRO A 8 -15.53 -8.82 -8.51
CA PRO A 8 -14.74 -7.59 -8.53
C PRO A 8 -14.25 -7.18 -7.13
N ILE A 9 -13.11 -6.50 -7.09
CA ILE A 9 -12.47 -6.09 -5.84
C ILE A 9 -12.50 -4.56 -5.74
N VAL A 10 -12.97 -4.07 -4.60
CA VAL A 10 -12.86 -2.65 -4.23
C VAL A 10 -11.97 -2.55 -2.99
N THR A 11 -10.85 -1.86 -3.13
CA THR A 11 -9.87 -1.68 -2.06
C THR A 11 -9.97 -0.28 -1.48
N LEU A 12 -10.14 -0.18 -0.17
CA LEU A 12 -10.17 1.11 0.55
C LEU A 12 -8.84 1.30 1.30
N LEU A 13 -8.09 2.35 0.98
CA LEU A 13 -6.75 2.57 1.50
C LEU A 13 -6.73 3.68 2.56
N ASP A 14 -6.33 3.30 3.78
CA ASP A 14 -5.82 4.21 4.81
C ASP A 14 -4.70 3.49 5.57
N VAL A 15 -3.49 3.44 4.98
CA VAL A 15 -2.35 2.67 5.47
C VAL A 15 -1.13 3.57 5.69
N PRO A 16 -0.61 3.66 6.94
CA PRO A 16 0.58 4.45 7.25
C PRO A 16 1.90 3.71 6.97
N GLY A 17 1.87 2.43 6.63
CA GLY A 17 3.06 1.59 6.46
C GLY A 17 2.90 0.20 7.06
N PHE A 18 3.98 -0.57 7.06
CA PHE A 18 4.06 -1.83 7.81
C PHE A 18 4.35 -1.55 9.28
N LEU A 19 3.84 -2.40 10.16
CA LEU A 19 4.13 -2.32 11.59
C LEU A 19 5.61 -2.67 11.84
N PRO A 20 6.42 -1.75 12.40
CA PRO A 20 7.80 -2.05 12.75
C PRO A 20 7.86 -3.00 13.95
N GLY A 21 8.82 -3.93 13.95
CA GLY A 21 9.09 -4.76 15.12
C GLY A 21 9.93 -5.99 14.79
N VAL A 22 10.83 -6.39 15.71
CA VAL A 22 11.68 -7.59 15.56
C VAL A 22 10.84 -8.85 15.40
N ASP A 23 9.71 -8.93 16.12
CA ASP A 23 8.78 -10.05 16.02
C ASP A 23 8.16 -10.18 14.63
N GLN A 24 7.94 -9.07 13.92
CA GLN A 24 7.44 -9.10 12.54
C GLN A 24 8.50 -9.63 11.59
N GLU A 25 9.75 -9.20 11.75
CA GLU A 25 10.88 -9.67 10.94
C GLU A 25 11.12 -11.18 11.15
N HIS A 26 11.20 -11.64 12.40
CA HIS A 26 11.33 -13.07 12.72
C HIS A 26 10.08 -13.88 12.34
N GLY A 27 8.90 -13.25 12.41
CA GLY A 27 7.64 -13.79 11.90
C GLY A 27 7.58 -13.86 10.37
N GLY A 28 8.62 -13.41 9.66
CA GLY A 28 8.75 -13.54 8.21
C GLY A 28 7.91 -12.53 7.41
N ILE A 29 7.69 -11.33 7.96
CA ILE A 29 6.83 -10.28 7.34
C ILE A 29 7.15 -10.03 5.87
N ILE A 30 8.41 -10.14 5.44
CA ILE A 30 8.81 -10.00 4.03
C ILE A 30 8.08 -11.02 3.15
N ARG A 31 8.14 -12.32 3.50
CA ARG A 31 7.49 -13.38 2.72
C ARG A 31 5.97 -13.37 2.88
N HIS A 32 5.48 -13.05 4.07
CA HIS A 32 4.05 -13.03 4.35
C HIS A 32 3.35 -11.83 3.72
N GLY A 33 3.94 -10.63 3.80
CA GLY A 33 3.45 -9.41 3.17
C GLY A 33 3.44 -9.48 1.64
N ALA A 34 4.46 -10.12 1.03
CA ALA A 34 4.52 -10.33 -0.41
C ALA A 34 3.33 -11.15 -0.97
N LYS A 35 2.64 -11.95 -0.15
CA LYS A 35 1.46 -12.72 -0.58
C LYS A 35 0.29 -11.83 -0.99
N LEU A 36 0.10 -10.70 -0.29
CA LEU A 36 -0.97 -9.76 -0.63
C LEU A 36 -0.66 -9.06 -1.95
N LEU A 37 0.58 -8.60 -2.12
CA LEU A 37 1.06 -8.05 -3.39
C LEU A 37 0.86 -9.06 -4.54
N TYR A 38 1.26 -10.32 -4.33
CA TYR A 38 1.06 -11.38 -5.32
C TYR A 38 -0.42 -11.60 -5.65
N ALA A 39 -1.30 -11.60 -4.66
CA ALA A 39 -2.73 -11.78 -4.86
C ALA A 39 -3.34 -10.66 -5.71
N TYR A 40 -2.95 -9.40 -5.49
CA TYR A 40 -3.35 -8.29 -6.34
C TYR A 40 -2.75 -8.42 -7.74
N CYS A 41 -1.42 -8.55 -7.87
CA CYS A 41 -0.78 -8.64 -9.20
C CYS A 41 -1.30 -9.79 -10.08
N ASN A 42 -1.80 -10.88 -9.48
CA ASN A 42 -2.34 -12.02 -10.22
C ASN A 42 -3.86 -11.92 -10.47
N ALA A 43 -4.57 -11.02 -9.80
CA ALA A 43 -6.01 -10.87 -9.99
C ALA A 43 -6.32 -10.30 -11.38
N THR A 44 -7.27 -10.94 -12.06
CA THR A 44 -7.76 -10.59 -13.41
C THR A 44 -9.16 -10.01 -13.41
N VAL A 45 -9.87 -10.10 -12.26
CA VAL A 45 -11.15 -9.42 -12.04
C VAL A 45 -10.99 -7.89 -12.02
N PRO A 46 -12.06 -7.14 -12.33
CA PRO A 46 -12.04 -5.68 -12.21
C PRO A 46 -11.67 -5.22 -10.80
N ARG A 47 -10.74 -4.27 -10.72
CA ARG A 47 -10.18 -3.73 -9.47
C ARG A 47 -10.30 -2.22 -9.41
N ILE A 48 -10.91 -1.73 -8.33
CA ILE A 48 -11.00 -0.30 -8.02
C ILE A 48 -10.31 -0.03 -6.69
N SER A 49 -9.39 0.93 -6.70
CA SER A 49 -8.65 1.38 -5.52
C SER A 49 -9.13 2.77 -5.11
N LEU A 50 -9.53 2.96 -3.85
CA LEU A 50 -9.96 4.25 -3.31
C LEU A 50 -9.12 4.63 -2.09
N ILE A 51 -8.30 5.67 -2.26
CA ILE A 51 -7.46 6.23 -1.20
C ILE A 51 -8.29 7.18 -0.36
N LEU A 52 -8.51 6.81 0.90
CA LEU A 52 -9.31 7.59 1.85
C LEU A 52 -8.46 8.68 2.50
N ARG A 53 -7.26 8.30 2.96
CA ARG A 53 -6.34 9.20 3.68
C ARG A 53 -4.88 8.79 3.48
N LYS A 54 -4.28 7.96 4.35
CA LYS A 54 -2.85 7.67 4.28
C LYS A 54 -2.52 6.61 3.25
N ALA A 55 -1.49 6.85 2.45
CA ALA A 55 -0.95 5.89 1.50
C ALA A 55 0.57 6.08 1.39
N TYR A 56 1.33 5.43 2.28
CA TYR A 56 2.77 5.61 2.34
C TYR A 56 3.59 4.41 1.85
N GLY A 57 4.62 4.72 1.06
CA GLY A 57 5.72 3.81 0.73
C GLY A 57 5.30 2.47 0.15
N GLY A 58 5.96 1.40 0.58
CA GLY A 58 5.65 0.04 0.09
C GLY A 58 4.25 -0.44 0.46
N ALA A 59 3.66 0.07 1.54
CA ALA A 59 2.31 -0.33 1.94
C ALA A 59 1.25 0.18 0.96
N TYR A 60 1.42 1.39 0.42
CA TYR A 60 0.58 1.89 -0.69
C TYR A 60 0.63 0.93 -1.90
N ILE A 61 1.84 0.49 -2.29
CA ILE A 61 2.01 -0.41 -3.44
C ILE A 61 1.30 -1.75 -3.20
N VAL A 62 1.50 -2.32 -2.01
CA VAL A 62 0.91 -3.62 -1.63
C VAL A 62 -0.62 -3.53 -1.53
N MET A 63 -1.18 -2.36 -1.26
CA MET A 63 -2.61 -2.11 -1.13
C MET A 63 -3.26 -1.71 -2.45
N ASP A 64 -3.09 -2.51 -3.50
CA ASP A 64 -3.81 -2.34 -4.77
C ASP A 64 -3.52 -1.00 -5.47
N SER A 65 -2.25 -0.60 -5.56
CA SER A 65 -1.87 0.62 -6.27
C SER A 65 -2.08 0.50 -7.78
N GLN A 66 -2.28 1.64 -8.45
CA GLN A 66 -2.36 1.67 -9.91
C GLN A 66 -1.10 1.08 -10.58
N SER A 67 0.07 1.23 -9.96
CA SER A 67 1.34 0.69 -10.48
C SER A 67 1.40 -0.84 -10.53
N ILE A 68 0.50 -1.54 -9.83
CA ILE A 68 0.41 -3.02 -9.83
C ILE A 68 -0.84 -3.54 -10.54
N GLY A 69 -1.45 -2.69 -11.38
CA GLY A 69 -2.53 -3.09 -12.28
C GLY A 69 -3.95 -2.95 -11.73
N ALA A 70 -4.19 -2.07 -10.76
CA ALA A 70 -5.57 -1.65 -10.47
C ALA A 70 -6.14 -0.88 -11.68
N ASP A 71 -7.36 -1.20 -12.11
CA ASP A 71 -7.97 -0.62 -13.32
C ASP A 71 -8.32 0.86 -13.14
N LEU A 72 -8.85 1.20 -11.96
CA LEU A 72 -9.20 2.57 -11.59
C LEU A 72 -8.69 2.87 -10.19
N THR A 73 -8.06 4.03 -10.03
CA THR A 73 -7.61 4.53 -8.73
C THR A 73 -8.17 5.92 -8.49
N TYR A 74 -8.85 6.09 -7.35
CA TYR A 74 -9.41 7.35 -6.89
C TYR A 74 -8.77 7.76 -5.56
N ALA A 75 -8.79 9.05 -5.28
CA ALA A 75 -8.30 9.58 -4.01
C ALA A 75 -9.24 10.66 -3.49
N TRP A 76 -9.58 10.60 -2.21
CA TRP A 76 -10.29 11.69 -1.55
C TRP A 76 -9.40 12.91 -1.34
N PRO A 77 -9.96 14.13 -1.20
CA PRO A 77 -9.17 15.34 -0.97
C PRO A 77 -8.29 15.29 0.29
N THR A 78 -8.65 14.43 1.26
CA THR A 78 -7.90 14.18 2.50
C THR A 78 -6.73 13.22 2.33
N ASN A 79 -6.39 12.82 1.11
CA ASN A 79 -5.34 11.86 0.85
C ASN A 79 -3.94 12.41 1.17
N GLU A 80 -3.05 11.49 1.55
CA GLU A 80 -1.64 11.71 1.80
C GLU A 80 -0.86 10.59 1.11
N ILE A 81 -0.50 10.80 -0.16
CA ILE A 81 0.28 9.86 -0.98
C ILE A 81 1.75 10.29 -0.95
N ALA A 82 2.61 9.50 -0.32
CA ALA A 82 4.02 9.85 -0.15
C ALA A 82 4.93 8.62 0.01
N VAL A 83 6.25 8.82 -0.05
CA VAL A 83 7.23 7.75 0.18
C VAL A 83 7.24 7.31 1.65
N MET A 84 7.09 8.25 2.57
CA MET A 84 7.04 8.05 4.02
C MET A 84 6.36 9.24 4.70
N GLY A 85 6.14 9.18 6.01
CA GLY A 85 5.59 10.29 6.79
C GLY A 85 6.48 11.55 6.76
N ALA A 86 5.85 12.72 6.88
CA ALA A 86 6.51 14.02 6.69
C ALA A 86 7.73 14.24 7.61
N GLU A 87 7.64 13.87 8.89
CA GLU A 87 8.75 14.00 9.85
C GLU A 87 9.96 13.15 9.45
N GLY A 88 9.71 11.88 9.07
CA GLY A 88 10.76 10.98 8.58
C GLY A 88 11.40 11.51 7.31
N ALA A 89 10.59 12.04 6.38
CA ALA A 89 11.09 12.63 5.15
C ALA A 89 11.95 13.88 5.41
N ALA A 90 11.50 14.77 6.30
CA ALA A 90 12.22 16.00 6.65
C ALA A 90 13.60 15.71 7.25
N ASN A 91 13.68 14.75 8.19
CA ASN A 91 14.94 14.33 8.81
C ASN A 91 15.96 13.80 7.81
N VAL A 92 15.52 13.18 6.71
CA VAL A 92 16.40 12.68 5.65
C VAL A 92 16.81 13.80 4.69
N ILE A 93 15.84 14.59 4.20
CA ILE A 93 16.08 15.63 3.18
C ILE A 93 16.92 16.77 3.75
N PHE A 94 16.61 17.21 4.97
CA PHE A 94 17.23 18.37 5.61
C PHE A 94 18.33 17.99 6.60
N ARG A 95 18.85 16.76 6.54
CA ARG A 95 19.85 16.22 7.48
C ARG A 95 21.10 17.09 7.68
N ARG A 96 21.45 17.95 6.71
CA ARG A 96 22.62 18.85 6.78
C ARG A 96 22.29 20.26 7.24
N GLN A 97 21.00 20.59 7.37
CA GLN A 97 20.48 21.90 7.73
C GLN A 97 19.86 21.90 9.14
N ILE A 98 19.65 20.70 9.70
CA ILE A 98 19.19 20.41 11.06
C ILE A 98 20.34 19.78 11.83
#